data_AF-A0A1E7H011-F1
#
_entry.id   AF-A0A1E7H011-F1
#
_cell.length_a   1.000
_cell.length_b   1.000
_cell.length_c   1.000
_cell.angle_alpha   90.00
_cell.angle_beta   90.00
_cell.angle_gamma   90.00
#
_symmetry.space_group_name_H-M   'P 1'
#
loop_
_entity.id
_entity.type
_entity.pdbx_description
1 polymer ?
#
loop_
_entity_poly.entity_id
_entity_poly.type
_entity_poly.pdbx_seq_one_letter_code
_entity_poly.pdbx_strand_id
1 'polypeptide(L)'
;MRLFLCLSLLLLLTACTAGFLPRWLIPADQQLFVQGIEGVDTIGEVPDAFATLQQRYPDSPWTAKAQAVQSLLETIQKQQKTLQQLKDRQTASRKQNQKLQEQIQLLETDLETLEVERTKLRQLLIDLEQRGR
;
A
#
# COMPACT_ATOMS: atom_id res chain seq x y z
N MET A 1 -18.51 55.91 11.98
CA MET A 1 -19.31 55.14 11.01
C MET A 1 -18.51 54.02 10.31
N ARG A 2 -17.30 54.27 9.76
CA ARG A 2 -16.51 53.24 9.04
C ARG A 2 -15.94 52.11 9.92
N LEU A 3 -15.57 52.40 11.18
CA LEU A 3 -15.02 51.42 12.13
C LEU A 3 -16.05 50.35 12.56
N PHE A 4 -17.32 50.73 12.73
CA PHE A 4 -18.39 49.79 13.08
C PHE A 4 -18.70 48.82 11.94
N LEU A 5 -18.63 49.28 10.69
CA LEU A 5 -18.80 48.43 9.50
C LEU A 5 -17.67 47.40 9.36
N CYS A 6 -16.42 47.79 9.65
CA CYS A 6 -15.29 46.84 9.65
C CYS A 6 -15.39 45.80 10.77
N LEU A 7 -15.84 46.20 11.96
CA LEU A 7 -16.06 45.29 13.09
C LEU A 7 -17.18 44.27 12.81
N SER A 8 -18.29 44.71 12.19
CA SER A 8 -19.35 43.79 11.77
C SER A 8 -18.89 42.85 10.65
N LEU A 9 -18.07 43.31 9.71
CA LEU A 9 -17.54 42.47 8.63
C LEU A 9 -16.60 41.40 9.19
N LEU A 10 -15.72 41.77 10.13
CA LEU A 10 -14.81 40.84 10.82
C LEU A 10 -15.58 39.78 11.62
N LEU A 11 -16.63 40.19 12.35
CA LEU A 11 -17.50 39.26 13.09
C LEU A 11 -18.23 38.26 12.16
N LEU A 12 -18.74 38.73 11.03
CA LEU A 12 -19.38 37.89 10.00
C LEU A 12 -18.37 36.93 9.33
N LEU A 13 -17.15 37.37 9.07
CA LEU A 13 -16.08 36.54 8.51
C LEU A 13 -15.58 35.47 9.50
N THR A 14 -15.57 35.75 10.81
CA THR A 14 -15.24 34.75 11.84
C THR A 14 -16.39 33.75 12.09
N ALA A 15 -17.64 34.16 11.88
CA ALA A 15 -18.80 33.26 12.06
C ALA A 15 -18.90 32.20 10.95
N CYS A 16 -18.35 32.45 9.75
CA CYS A 16 -18.38 31.50 8.64
C CYS A 16 -17.21 30.50 8.61
N THR A 17 -16.20 30.65 9.47
CA THR A 17 -15.03 29.74 9.52
C THR A 17 -15.00 28.84 10.75
N ALA A 18 -15.96 28.98 11.67
CA ALA A 18 -16.01 28.22 12.91
C ALA A 18 -17.26 27.32 12.97
N GLY A 19 -17.30 26.29 12.13
CA GLY A 19 -18.16 25.12 12.33
C GLY A 19 -17.70 24.21 13.47
N PHE A 20 -17.06 24.76 14.51
CA PHE A 20 -16.65 24.03 15.70
C PHE A 20 -17.52 24.51 16.86
N LEU A 21 -18.57 23.75 17.16
CA LEU A 21 -19.26 23.89 18.44
C LEU A 21 -18.19 23.79 19.54
N PRO A 22 -18.20 24.69 20.52
CA PRO A 22 -17.22 24.64 21.59
C PRO A 22 -17.33 23.28 22.31
N ARG A 23 -16.19 22.66 22.63
CA ARG A 23 -16.10 21.25 23.08
C ARG A 23 -17.02 20.93 24.28
N TRP A 24 -17.27 21.88 25.18
CA TRP A 24 -18.18 21.74 26.34
C TRP A 24 -19.66 21.47 26.01
N LEU A 25 -20.11 21.66 24.76
CA LEU A 25 -21.49 21.38 24.33
C LEU A 25 -21.65 20.00 23.70
N ILE A 26 -20.53 19.30 23.46
CA ILE A 26 -20.52 17.98 22.84
C ILE A 26 -20.64 16.92 23.95
N PRO A 27 -21.61 15.99 23.86
CA PRO A 27 -21.71 14.85 24.76
C PRO A 27 -20.39 14.08 24.89
N ALA A 28 -20.09 13.58 26.10
CA ALA A 28 -18.79 12.97 26.40
C ALA A 28 -18.49 11.72 25.55
N ASP A 29 -19.51 10.95 25.19
CA ASP A 29 -19.41 9.80 24.27
C ASP A 29 -19.00 10.24 22.85
N GLN A 30 -19.59 11.33 22.35
CA GLN A 30 -19.20 11.92 21.08
C GLN A 30 -17.78 12.51 21.12
N GLN A 31 -17.35 13.11 22.23
CA GLN A 31 -15.98 13.60 22.39
C GLN A 31 -14.97 12.46 22.31
N LEU A 32 -15.22 11.34 23.00
CA LEU A 32 -14.35 10.16 22.95
C LEU A 32 -14.30 9.56 21.54
N PHE A 33 -15.42 9.58 20.81
CA PHE A 33 -15.42 9.15 19.41
C PHE A 33 -14.55 10.06 18.54
N VAL A 34 -14.72 11.39 18.63
CA VAL A 34 -13.92 12.34 17.85
C VAL A 34 -12.44 12.22 18.20
N GLN A 35 -12.09 12.13 19.48
CA GLN A 35 -10.72 11.92 19.93
C GLN A 35 -10.14 10.61 19.39
N GLY A 36 -10.95 9.55 19.34
CA GLY A 36 -10.55 8.29 18.71
C GLY A 36 -10.25 8.49 17.23
N ILE A 37 -11.13 9.15 16.47
CA ILE A 37 -10.91 9.45 15.05
C ILE A 37 -9.66 10.29 14.81
N GLU A 38 -9.40 11.32 15.63
CA GLU A 38 -8.18 12.12 15.55
C GLU A 38 -6.91 11.26 15.80
N GLY A 39 -7.03 10.19 16.59
CA GLY A 39 -5.95 9.22 16.83
C GLY A 39 -5.79 8.15 15.74
N VAL A 40 -6.68 8.08 14.74
CA VAL A 40 -6.61 7.06 13.67
C VAL A 40 -5.51 7.35 12.65
N ASP A 41 -4.97 8.58 12.61
CA ASP A 41 -3.91 8.98 11.67
C ASP A 41 -2.63 8.14 11.83
N THR A 42 -2.41 7.55 13.01
CA THR A 42 -1.38 6.54 13.22
C THR A 42 -1.85 5.18 12.72
N ILE A 43 -1.47 4.86 11.48
CA ILE A 43 -1.74 3.58 10.82
C ILE A 43 -1.29 2.42 11.71
N GLY A 44 -2.24 1.64 12.22
CA GLY A 44 -1.95 0.33 12.83
C GLY A 44 -2.45 0.13 14.26
N GLU A 45 -2.89 1.16 14.96
CA GLU A 45 -3.34 1.02 16.34
C GLU A 45 -4.78 1.49 16.49
N VAL A 46 -5.55 0.72 17.27
CA VAL A 46 -6.88 1.12 17.70
C VAL A 46 -6.72 2.15 18.81
N PRO A 47 -7.26 3.38 18.66
CA PRO A 47 -7.11 4.41 19.68
C PRO A 47 -7.77 4.04 21.02
N ASP A 48 -7.08 4.30 22.14
CA ASP A 48 -7.57 4.05 23.51
C ASP A 48 -8.90 4.75 23.82
N ALA A 49 -9.17 5.87 23.14
CA ALA A 49 -10.42 6.61 23.27
C ALA A 49 -11.64 5.77 22.84
N PHE A 50 -11.49 4.89 21.85
CA PHE A 50 -12.56 3.96 21.46
C PHE A 50 -12.79 2.87 22.51
N ALA A 51 -11.73 2.37 23.16
CA ALA A 51 -11.88 1.41 24.26
C ALA A 51 -12.61 2.06 25.45
N THR A 52 -12.25 3.31 25.77
CA THR A 52 -12.90 4.10 26.82
C THR A 52 -14.38 4.37 26.50
N LEU A 53 -14.69 4.68 25.24
CA LEU A 53 -16.06 4.88 24.76
C LEU A 53 -16.91 3.62 24.94
N GLN A 54 -16.40 2.47 24.50
CA GLN A 54 -17.10 1.18 24.61
C GLN A 54 -17.35 0.77 26.07
N GLN A 55 -16.38 1.02 26.96
CA GLN A 55 -16.50 0.67 28.37
C GLN A 55 -17.49 1.58 29.13
N ARG A 56 -17.46 2.89 28.87
CA ARG A 56 -18.24 3.88 29.64
C ARG A 56 -19.63 4.14 29.06
N TYR A 57 -19.81 3.95 27.76
CA TYR A 57 -21.06 4.25 27.05
C TYR A 57 -21.44 3.11 26.10
N PRO A 58 -21.70 1.88 26.61
CA PRO A 58 -21.97 0.71 25.77
C PRO A 58 -23.20 0.89 24.87
N ASP A 59 -24.23 1.59 25.36
CA ASP A 59 -25.49 1.83 24.63
C ASP A 59 -25.44 3.09 23.74
N SER A 60 -24.30 3.78 23.67
CA SER A 60 -24.18 4.98 22.82
C SER A 60 -24.17 4.61 21.34
N PRO A 61 -24.86 5.37 20.47
CA PRO A 61 -24.75 5.19 19.02
C PRO A 61 -23.33 5.41 18.50
N TRP A 62 -22.47 6.12 19.23
CA TRP A 62 -21.07 6.33 18.88
C TRP A 62 -20.20 5.10 19.13
N THR A 63 -20.59 4.25 20.08
CA THR A 63 -19.92 2.98 20.37
C THR A 63 -20.00 2.02 19.19
N ALA A 64 -21.20 1.86 18.60
CA ALA A 64 -21.38 1.04 17.40
C ALA A 64 -20.55 1.57 16.21
N LYS A 65 -20.45 2.90 16.07
CA LYS A 65 -19.61 3.54 15.03
C LYS A 65 -18.12 3.28 15.29
N ALA A 66 -17.66 3.39 16.53
CA ALA A 66 -16.28 3.09 16.89
C ALA A 66 -15.90 1.64 16.58
N GLN A 67 -16.79 0.68 16.88
CA GLN A 67 -16.59 -0.73 16.52
C GLN A 67 -16.48 -0.93 15.01
N ALA A 68 -17.32 -0.26 14.22
CA ALA A 68 -17.23 -0.32 12.77
C ALA A 68 -15.88 0.23 12.27
N VAL A 69 -15.41 1.36 12.82
CA VAL A 69 -14.10 1.93 12.48
C VAL A 69 -12.96 0.97 12.84
N GLN A 70 -13.00 0.35 14.02
CA GLN A 70 -12.02 -0.66 14.43
C GLN A 70 -11.95 -1.82 13.43
N SER A 71 -13.10 -2.36 13.01
CA SER A 71 -13.16 -3.44 12.03
C SER A 71 -12.55 -3.06 10.67
N LEU A 72 -12.71 -1.80 10.26
CA LEU A 72 -12.11 -1.28 9.03
C LEU A 72 -10.59 -1.16 9.18
N LEU A 73 -10.10 -0.69 10.34
CA LEU A 73 -8.66 -0.59 10.60
C LEU A 73 -7.98 -1.97 10.59
N GLU A 74 -8.58 -2.98 11.23
CA GLU A 74 -8.09 -4.35 11.18
C GLU A 74 -8.06 -4.90 9.75
N THR A 75 -9.10 -4.60 8.96
CA THR A 75 -9.17 -4.99 7.54
C THR A 75 -8.06 -4.33 6.73
N ILE A 76 -7.82 -3.03 6.93
CA ILE A 76 -6.75 -2.27 6.27
C ILE A 76 -5.38 -2.87 6.61
N GLN A 77 -5.12 -3.17 7.89
CA GLN A 77 -3.86 -3.79 8.31
C GLN A 77 -3.64 -5.15 7.64
N LYS A 78 -4.69 -5.99 7.60
CA LYS A 78 -4.63 -7.30 6.93
C LYS A 78 -4.36 -7.15 5.44
N GLN A 79 -4.99 -6.18 4.79
CA GLN A 79 -4.78 -5.89 3.38
C GLN A 79 -3.38 -5.36 3.11
N GLN A 80 -2.85 -4.45 3.94
CA GLN A 80 -1.47 -3.95 3.85
C GLN A 80 -0.46 -5.09 3.96
N LYS A 81 -0.62 -5.99 4.93
CA LYS A 81 0.23 -7.19 5.07
C LYS A 81 0.16 -8.07 3.82
N THR A 82 -1.03 -8.28 3.28
CA THR A 82 -1.24 -9.07 2.05
C THR A 82 -0.57 -8.41 0.84
N LEU A 83 -0.73 -7.10 0.67
CA LEU A 83 -0.08 -6.33 -0.40
C LEU A 83 1.44 -6.42 -0.30
N GLN A 84 2.00 -6.31 0.91
CA GLN A 84 3.44 -6.45 1.11
C GLN A 84 3.93 -7.85 0.69
N GLN A 85 3.22 -8.91 1.12
CA GLN A 85 3.55 -10.28 0.72
C GLN A 85 3.47 -10.49 -0.81
N LEU A 86 2.46 -9.91 -1.47
CA LEU A 86 2.31 -9.99 -2.92
C LEU A 86 3.45 -9.26 -3.63
N LYS A 87 3.86 -8.08 -3.14
CA LYS A 87 5.00 -7.32 -3.67
C LYS A 87 6.31 -8.09 -3.54
N ASP A 88 6.52 -8.76 -2.42
CA ASP A 88 7.72 -9.57 -2.18
C ASP A 88 7.76 -10.78 -3.13
N ARG A 89 6.62 -11.47 -3.30
CA ARG A 89 6.48 -12.57 -4.27
C ARG A 89 6.68 -12.13 -5.72
N GLN A 90 6.13 -10.97 -6.09
CA GLN A 90 6.33 -10.41 -7.43
C GLN A 90 7.80 -10.12 -7.70
N THR A 91 8.50 -9.53 -6.72
CA THR A 91 9.94 -9.28 -6.81
C THR A 91 10.73 -10.57 -6.98
N ALA A 92 10.42 -11.61 -6.21
CA ALA A 92 11.06 -12.91 -6.31
C ALA A 92 10.82 -13.57 -7.69
N SER A 93 9.58 -13.54 -8.17
CA SER A 93 9.21 -14.07 -9.49
C SER A 93 9.94 -13.34 -10.63
N ARG A 94 10.05 -12.00 -10.56
CA ARG A 94 10.83 -11.22 -11.54
C ARG A 94 12.30 -11.64 -11.58
N LYS A 95 12.93 -11.81 -10.42
CA LYS A 95 14.33 -12.27 -10.34
C LYS A 95 14.49 -13.68 -10.94
N GLN A 96 13.55 -14.58 -10.69
CA GLN A 96 13.59 -15.91 -11.27
C GLN A 96 13.43 -15.87 -12.80
N ASN A 97 12.50 -15.07 -13.31
CA ASN A 97 12.32 -14.91 -14.76
C ASN A 97 13.56 -14.33 -15.44
N GLN A 98 14.24 -13.35 -14.82
CA GLN A 98 15.49 -12.82 -15.34
C GLN A 98 16.57 -13.90 -15.44
N LYS A 99 16.75 -14.72 -14.39
CA LYS A 99 17.69 -15.85 -14.42
C LYS A 99 17.37 -16.86 -15.53
N LEU A 100 16.10 -17.18 -15.72
CA LEU A 100 15.67 -18.09 -16.78
C LEU A 100 15.96 -17.50 -18.17
N GLN A 101 15.74 -16.20 -18.36
CA GLN A 101 16.08 -15.51 -19.61
C GLN A 101 17.59 -15.54 -19.89
N GLU A 102 18.42 -15.29 -18.88
CA GLU A 102 19.89 -15.40 -19.01
C GLU A 102 20.32 -16.83 -19.38
N GLN A 103 19.70 -17.85 -18.78
CA GLN A 103 19.97 -19.25 -19.12
C GLN A 103 19.55 -19.60 -20.54
N ILE A 104 18.41 -19.11 -21.01
CA ILE A 104 17.96 -19.31 -22.39
C ILE A 104 18.97 -18.71 -23.37
N GLN A 105 19.42 -17.47 -23.15
CA GLN A 105 20.40 -16.81 -24.01
C GLN A 105 21.74 -17.55 -24.06
N LEU A 106 22.18 -18.08 -22.91
CA LEU A 106 23.41 -18.87 -22.85
C LEU A 106 23.28 -20.17 -23.66
N LEU A 107 22.17 -20.89 -23.50
CA LEU A 107 21.91 -22.12 -24.24
C LEU A 107 21.77 -21.89 -25.76
N GLU A 108 21.17 -20.75 -26.16
CA GLU A 108 21.10 -20.35 -27.57
C GLU A 108 22.51 -20.14 -28.15
N THR A 109 23.39 -19.46 -27.41
CA THR A 109 24.78 -19.23 -27.83
C THR A 109 25.57 -20.54 -27.94
N ASP A 110 25.38 -21.46 -26.98
CA ASP A 110 26.01 -22.78 -27.01
C ASP A 110 25.53 -23.62 -28.20
N LEU A 111 24.23 -23.55 -28.52
CA LEU A 111 23.65 -24.23 -29.69
C LEU A 111 24.26 -23.71 -30.99
N GLU A 112 24.34 -22.39 -31.18
CA GLU A 112 24.97 -21.80 -32.37
C GLU A 112 26.43 -22.25 -32.51
N THR A 113 27.17 -22.28 -31.40
CA THR A 113 28.57 -22.73 -31.39
C THR A 113 28.69 -24.20 -31.81
N LEU A 114 27.85 -25.07 -31.25
CA LEU A 114 27.81 -26.49 -31.60
C LEU A 114 27.42 -26.72 -33.07
N GLU A 115 26.52 -25.91 -33.63
CA GLU A 115 26.15 -25.98 -35.04
C GLU A 115 27.31 -25.62 -35.96
N VAL A 116 28.08 -24.60 -35.60
CA VAL A 116 29.31 -24.21 -36.31
C VAL A 116 30.35 -25.33 -36.24
N GLU A 117 30.61 -25.90 -35.06
CA GLU A 117 31.56 -27.00 -34.88
C GLU A 117 31.15 -28.25 -35.67
N ARG A 118 29.86 -28.62 -35.63
CA ARG A 118 29.31 -29.72 -36.41
C ARG A 118 29.54 -29.51 -37.91
N THR A 119 29.35 -28.29 -38.40
CA THR A 119 29.54 -27.95 -39.81
C THR A 119 31.02 -28.05 -40.21
N LYS A 120 31.94 -27.57 -39.35
CA LYS A 120 33.38 -27.73 -39.54
C LYS A 120 33.80 -29.19 -39.59
N LEU A 121 33.31 -30.02 -38.66
CA LEU A 121 33.61 -31.45 -38.62
C LEU A 121 33.13 -32.17 -39.89
N ARG A 122 31.94 -31.83 -40.38
CA ARG A 122 31.42 -32.36 -41.66
C ARG A 122 32.33 -32.01 -42.83
N GLN A 123 32.80 -30.76 -42.90
CA GLN A 123 33.71 -30.34 -43.95
C GLN A 123 35.04 -31.10 -43.90
N LEU A 124 35.61 -31.26 -42.70
CA LEU A 124 36.85 -32.01 -42.51
C LEU A 124 36.72 -33.48 -42.93
N LEU A 125 35.57 -34.12 -42.65
CA LEU A 125 35.31 -35.48 -43.10
C LEU A 125 35.27 -35.59 -44.62
N ILE A 126 34.62 -34.64 -45.30
CA ILE A 126 34.58 -34.57 -46.77
C ILE A 126 36.00 -34.40 -47.33
N ASP A 127 36.78 -33.47 -46.78
CA ASP A 127 38.15 -33.19 -47.24
C ASP A 127 39.07 -34.41 -47.05
N LEU A 128 38.91 -35.15 -45.95
CA LEU A 128 39.66 -36.39 -45.70
C LEU A 128 39.28 -37.50 -46.68
N GLU A 129 37.99 -37.67 -46.97
CA GLU A 129 37.53 -38.67 -47.95
C GLU A 129 38.08 -38.36 -49.35
N GLN A 130 38.11 -37.08 -49.75
CA GLN A 130 38.64 -36.67 -51.04
C GLN A 130 40.15 -36.92 -51.18
N ARG A 131 40.93 -36.77 -50.10
CA ARG A 131 42.40 -36.99 -50.11
C ARG A 131 42.80 -38.47 -50.05
N GLY A 132 41.90 -39.34 -49.60
CA GLY A 132 42.13 -40.78 -49.50
C GLY A 132 41.83 -41.57 -50.78
N ARG A 133 41.28 -40.91 -51.82
CA ARG A 133 41.06 -41.46 -53.17
C ARG A 133 42.15 -41.00 -54.12
#